data_AF-A0A955WYN0-F1
#
_entry.id   AF-A0A955WYN0-F1
#
_cell.length_a   1.000
_cell.length_b   1.000
_cell.length_c   1.000
_cell.angle_alpha   90.00
_cell.angle_beta   90.00
_cell.angle_gamma   90.00
#
_symmetry.space_group_name_H-M   'P 1'
#
loop_
_entity.id
_entity.type
_entity.pdbx_description
1 polymer ?
#
loop_
_entity_poly.entity_id
_entity_poly.type
_entity_poly.pdbx_seq_one_letter_code
_entity_poly.pdbx_strand_id
1 'polypeptide(L)'
;MARLHRHLAAAALGAVALTAASPALAWEPLGGRWNVPADGVKYRINEQLSADMDDRTCLEGIQTGYAAWTSLPCTYMNWAYDGRTQNRAWGAADGENIAVWFEEGWTEGASVLGVAANSGGAGGGYVDCDTKYNGQDHTWISPPVGT
;
A
#
# COMPACT_ATOMS: atom_id res chain seq x y z
N MET A 1 58.55 0.87 -56.26
CA MET A 1 58.39 1.88 -55.18
C MET A 1 57.18 1.52 -54.33
N ALA A 2 57.45 1.14 -53.07
CA ALA A 2 56.68 1.31 -51.83
C ALA A 2 55.13 1.20 -51.71
N ARG A 3 54.74 0.36 -50.72
CA ARG A 3 53.57 0.40 -49.79
C ARG A 3 52.20 0.02 -50.39
N LEU A 4 51.50 -1.05 -49.97
CA LEU A 4 51.21 -1.68 -48.67
C LEU A 4 50.37 -0.81 -47.70
N HIS A 5 49.14 -1.29 -47.46
CA HIS A 5 48.26 -1.20 -46.27
C HIS A 5 46.99 -0.34 -46.28
N ARG A 6 45.87 -1.08 -46.06
CA ARG A 6 44.68 -0.79 -45.22
C ARG A 6 43.73 0.26 -45.83
N HIS A 7 42.41 0.07 -45.83
CA HIS A 7 41.57 -0.15 -44.66
C HIS A 7 40.30 -0.96 -44.98
N LEU A 8 40.07 -2.01 -44.19
CA LEU A 8 38.74 -2.48 -43.83
C LEU A 8 38.17 -1.48 -42.80
N ALA A 9 36.94 -1.05 -42.99
CA ALA A 9 36.06 -0.65 -41.88
C ALA A 9 34.64 -1.04 -42.27
N ALA A 10 34.19 -2.16 -41.71
CA ALA A 10 32.84 -2.66 -41.83
C ALA A 10 31.86 -1.63 -41.25
N ALA A 11 30.82 -1.29 -42.01
CA ALA A 11 29.69 -0.53 -41.50
C ALA A 11 28.91 -1.44 -40.54
N ALA A 12 29.05 -1.20 -39.23
CA ALA A 12 28.18 -1.80 -38.23
C ALA A 12 26.78 -1.23 -38.41
N LEU A 13 25.85 -2.03 -38.93
CA LEU A 13 24.43 -1.71 -38.86
C LEU A 13 24.01 -1.71 -37.38
N GLY A 14 23.85 -0.53 -36.80
CA GLY A 14 23.19 -0.36 -35.52
C GLY A 14 21.70 -0.69 -35.67
N ALA A 15 21.29 -1.87 -35.23
CA ALA A 15 19.88 -2.17 -35.03
C ALA A 15 19.36 -1.31 -33.88
N VAL A 16 18.66 -0.21 -34.22
CA VAL A 16 17.83 0.52 -33.26
C VAL A 16 16.67 -0.41 -32.91
N ALA A 17 16.81 -1.14 -31.80
CA ALA A 17 15.68 -1.82 -31.20
C ALA A 17 14.71 -0.75 -30.71
N LEU A 18 13.62 -0.52 -31.46
CA LEU A 18 12.45 0.17 -30.95
C LEU A 18 11.90 -0.68 -29.81
N THR A 19 12.32 -0.39 -28.57
CA THR A 19 11.57 -0.82 -27.40
C THR A 19 10.25 -0.08 -27.45
N ALA A 20 9.23 -0.72 -28.04
CA ALA A 20 7.87 -0.30 -27.88
C ALA A 20 7.62 -0.25 -26.37
N ALA A 21 7.55 0.97 -25.82
CA ALA A 21 7.09 1.16 -24.46
C ALA A 21 5.68 0.57 -24.43
N SER A 22 5.52 -0.56 -23.76
CA SER A 22 4.19 -1.08 -23.46
C SER A 22 3.38 0.10 -22.91
N PRO A 23 2.16 0.37 -23.42
CA PRO A 23 1.34 1.41 -22.84
C PRO A 23 1.25 1.09 -21.35
N ALA A 24 1.79 1.98 -20.52
CA ALA A 24 1.50 1.94 -19.11
C ALA A 24 -0.02 1.92 -19.02
N LEU A 25 -0.57 0.85 -18.43
CA LEU A 25 -2.01 0.76 -18.18
C LEU A 25 -2.36 1.96 -17.30
N ALA A 26 -2.82 3.03 -17.93
CA ALA A 26 -3.24 4.23 -17.25
C ALA A 26 -4.56 3.89 -16.57
N TRP A 27 -4.50 3.74 -15.25
CA TRP A 27 -5.70 3.64 -14.44
C TRP A 27 -6.46 4.96 -14.54
N GLU A 28 -7.73 4.90 -14.94
CA GLU A 28 -8.62 6.06 -14.89
C GLU A 28 -9.29 6.10 -13.51
N PRO A 29 -9.20 7.20 -12.76
CA PRO A 29 -9.87 7.33 -11.48
C PRO A 29 -11.40 7.30 -11.69
N LEU A 30 -12.08 6.27 -11.20
CA LEU A 30 -13.54 6.09 -11.37
C LEU A 30 -14.40 6.97 -10.42
N GLY A 31 -13.81 7.98 -9.76
CA GLY A 31 -14.57 9.06 -9.11
C GLY A 31 -14.56 9.11 -7.59
N GLY A 32 -13.97 8.14 -6.87
CA GLY A 32 -13.80 8.18 -5.42
C GLY A 32 -12.42 8.67 -4.99
N ARG A 33 -12.33 9.74 -4.19
CA ARG A 33 -11.07 10.21 -3.60
C ARG A 33 -11.24 10.75 -2.19
N TRP A 34 -10.16 10.75 -1.43
CA TRP A 34 -10.14 11.41 -0.13
C TRP A 34 -10.08 12.93 -0.28
N ASN A 35 -10.83 13.65 0.57
CA ASN A 35 -10.56 15.07 0.84
C ASN A 35 -9.48 15.14 1.92
N VAL A 36 -8.22 15.02 1.52
CA VAL A 36 -7.08 14.90 2.44
C VAL A 36 -6.89 16.20 3.23
N PRO A 37 -7.04 16.18 4.57
CA PRO A 37 -6.77 17.34 5.41
C PRO A 37 -5.30 17.77 5.38
N ALA A 38 -5.00 19.02 5.76
CA ALA A 38 -3.63 19.53 5.79
C ALA A 38 -2.71 18.73 6.73
N ASP A 39 -3.28 18.17 7.80
CA ASP A 39 -2.60 17.33 8.78
C ASP A 39 -2.75 15.82 8.52
N GLY A 40 -3.23 15.45 7.33
CA GLY A 40 -3.36 14.07 6.85
C GLY A 40 -4.66 13.37 7.27
N VAL A 41 -4.99 12.30 6.54
CA VAL A 41 -6.08 11.39 6.92
C VAL A 41 -5.64 10.59 8.14
N LYS A 42 -6.42 10.68 9.22
CA LYS A 42 -6.09 10.05 10.50
C LYS A 42 -6.37 8.56 10.46
N TYR A 43 -5.42 7.76 10.90
CA TYR A 43 -5.63 6.34 11.15
C TYR A 43 -5.20 5.97 12.55
N ARG A 44 -5.87 4.96 13.10
CA ARG A 44 -5.60 4.40 14.42
C ARG A 44 -5.33 2.92 14.29
N ILE A 45 -4.63 2.35 15.26
CA ILE A 45 -4.34 0.92 15.27
C ILE A 45 -4.91 0.33 16.55
N ASN A 46 -5.63 -0.77 16.42
CA ASN A 46 -6.25 -1.42 17.57
C ASN A 46 -5.19 -1.91 18.57
N GLU A 47 -5.52 -1.85 19.86
CA GLU A 47 -4.67 -2.33 20.96
C GLU A 47 -4.45 -3.85 20.94
N GLN A 48 -5.42 -4.61 20.44
CA GLN A 48 -5.32 -6.05 20.22
C GLN A 48 -4.76 -6.31 18.81
N LEU A 49 -3.47 -6.61 18.77
CA LEU A 49 -2.71 -6.87 17.54
C LEU A 49 -2.64 -8.37 17.23
N SER A 50 -1.89 -8.72 16.19
CA SER A 50 -1.59 -10.10 15.86
C SER A 50 -1.00 -10.85 17.05
N ALA A 51 -1.43 -12.10 17.25
CA ALA A 51 -0.85 -12.98 18.27
C ALA A 51 0.53 -13.55 17.88
N ASP A 52 0.95 -13.38 16.62
CA ASP A 52 2.16 -14.00 16.06
C ASP A 52 3.43 -13.17 16.29
N MET A 53 3.30 -11.89 16.64
CA MET A 53 4.39 -10.93 16.72
C MET A 53 4.26 -10.04 17.96
N ASP A 54 5.35 -9.40 18.38
CA ASP A 54 5.28 -8.41 19.44
C ASP A 54 4.55 -7.11 19.00
N ASP A 55 4.03 -6.36 19.98
CA ASP A 55 3.24 -5.13 19.73
C ASP A 55 4.02 -4.14 18.85
N ARG A 56 5.32 -3.98 19.12
CA ARG A 56 6.20 -3.07 18.38
C ARG A 56 6.31 -3.47 16.91
N THR A 57 6.52 -4.75 16.61
CA THR A 57 6.67 -5.27 15.25
C THR A 57 5.39 -5.09 14.45
N CYS A 58 4.24 -5.38 15.06
CA CYS A 58 2.94 -5.12 14.44
C CYS A 58 2.73 -3.63 14.16
N LEU A 59 3.02 -2.77 15.15
CA LEU A 59 2.88 -1.32 15.05
C LEU A 59 3.75 -0.75 13.92
N GLU A 60 5.05 -1.10 13.92
CA GLU A 60 6.00 -0.69 12.89
C GLU A 60 5.57 -1.19 11.50
N GLY A 61 5.09 -2.43 11.38
CA GLY A 61 4.60 -3.01 10.13
C GLY A 61 3.43 -2.22 9.53
N ILE A 62 2.41 -1.89 10.34
CA ILE A 62 1.27 -1.09 9.88
C ILE A 62 1.71 0.33 9.51
N GLN A 63 2.50 0.98 10.37
CA GLN A 63 2.99 2.34 10.08
C GLN A 63 3.82 2.39 8.80
N THR A 64 4.64 1.37 8.54
CA THR A 64 5.41 1.22 7.30
C THR A 64 4.49 1.09 6.09
N GLY A 65 3.41 0.31 6.20
CA GLY A 65 2.40 0.20 5.14
C GLY A 65 1.77 1.55 4.78
N TYR A 66 1.35 2.34 5.78
CA TYR A 66 0.80 3.68 5.56
C TYR A 66 1.85 4.68 5.04
N ALA A 67 3.10 4.59 5.53
CA ALA A 67 4.19 5.43 5.07
C ALA A 67 4.55 5.17 3.60
N ALA A 68 4.43 3.92 3.13
CA ALA A 68 4.65 3.58 1.72
C ALA A 68 3.69 4.35 0.79
N TRP A 69 2.45 4.59 1.22
CA TRP A 69 1.47 5.37 0.46
C TRP A 69 1.63 6.88 0.57
N THR A 70 2.44 7.36 1.52
CA THR A 70 2.69 8.78 1.78
C THR A 70 4.04 9.25 1.21
N SER A 71 5.01 8.34 1.07
CA SER A 71 6.39 8.66 0.63
C SER A 71 6.57 8.73 -0.88
N LEU A 72 5.61 8.23 -1.67
CA LEU A 72 5.72 8.20 -3.13
C LEU A 72 5.37 9.57 -3.74
N PRO A 73 6.22 10.20 -4.56
CA PRO A 73 5.95 11.53 -5.11
C PRO A 73 4.74 11.57 -6.07
N CYS A 74 4.27 10.42 -6.54
CA CYS A 74 3.09 10.29 -7.39
C CYS A 74 1.77 10.10 -6.61
N THR A 75 1.83 9.95 -5.29
CA THR A 75 0.65 9.85 -4.45
C THR A 75 0.18 11.24 -4.02
N TYR A 76 -1.14 11.42 -3.91
CA TYR A 76 -1.70 12.60 -3.22
C TYR A 76 -2.07 12.27 -1.77
N MET A 77 -2.00 10.99 -1.38
CA MET A 77 -2.39 10.53 -0.06
C MET A 77 -1.35 10.93 0.98
N ASN A 78 -1.85 11.42 2.11
CA ASN A 78 -1.06 11.72 3.29
C ASN A 78 -1.76 11.09 4.50
N TRP A 79 -1.17 10.04 5.06
CA TRP A 79 -1.71 9.36 6.23
C TRP A 79 -0.99 9.82 7.50
N ALA A 80 -1.76 10.05 8.56
CA ALA A 80 -1.23 10.48 9.85
C ALA A 80 -1.68 9.53 10.96
N TYR A 81 -0.72 8.96 11.68
CA TYR A 81 -0.99 8.10 12.82
C TYR A 81 -1.57 8.94 13.97
N ASP A 82 -2.75 8.54 14.46
CA ASP A 82 -3.49 9.22 15.52
C ASP A 82 -3.56 8.39 16.82
N GLY A 83 -2.67 7.41 16.94
CA GLY A 83 -2.51 6.61 18.15
C GLY A 83 -3.27 5.28 18.15
N ARG A 84 -3.38 4.72 19.35
CA ARG A 84 -4.02 3.43 19.61
C ARG A 84 -5.53 3.59 19.86
N THR A 85 -6.30 2.53 19.67
CA THR A 85 -7.74 2.50 19.97
C THR A 85 -8.17 1.13 20.50
N GLN A 86 -9.22 1.09 21.32
CA GLN A 86 -9.91 -0.15 21.68
C GLN A 86 -11.05 -0.48 20.70
N ASN A 87 -11.38 0.44 19.79
CA ASN A 87 -12.41 0.23 18.78
C ASN A 87 -12.01 -0.93 17.85
N ARG A 88 -12.84 -1.96 17.82
CA ARG A 88 -12.73 -3.13 16.92
C ARG A 88 -13.87 -3.17 15.90
N ALA A 89 -14.77 -2.18 15.93
CA ALA A 89 -15.87 -2.11 15.00
C ALA A 89 -15.30 -1.87 13.60
N TRP A 90 -15.61 -2.78 12.70
CA TRP A 90 -15.06 -2.84 11.36
C TRP A 90 -16.11 -2.41 10.34
N GLY A 91 -15.79 -1.45 9.47
CA GLY A 91 -16.71 -0.98 8.44
C GLY A 91 -17.96 -0.34 9.03
N ALA A 92 -17.84 0.24 10.23
CA ALA A 92 -18.95 0.79 10.99
C ALA A 92 -19.42 2.15 10.47
N ALA A 93 -18.64 2.76 9.57
CA ALA A 93 -18.83 4.12 9.07
C ALA A 93 -18.90 5.17 10.19
N ASP A 94 -18.02 5.04 11.20
CA ASP A 94 -17.98 5.87 12.40
C ASP A 94 -16.99 7.05 12.30
N GLY A 95 -16.30 7.17 11.16
CA GLY A 95 -15.32 8.22 10.90
C GLY A 95 -13.93 7.93 11.47
N GLU A 96 -13.69 6.77 12.08
CA GLU A 96 -12.34 6.28 12.33
C GLU A 96 -11.81 5.48 11.12
N ASN A 97 -10.49 5.47 10.94
CA ASN A 97 -9.82 4.55 10.02
C ASN A 97 -8.98 3.60 10.89
N ILE A 98 -9.50 2.42 11.19
CA ILE A 98 -8.83 1.51 12.12
C ILE A 98 -8.12 0.36 11.41
N ALA A 99 -6.92 0.02 11.87
CA ALA A 99 -6.23 -1.23 11.53
C ALA A 99 -6.40 -2.25 12.68
N VAL A 100 -6.99 -3.41 12.40
CA VAL A 100 -7.36 -4.40 13.44
C VAL A 100 -7.09 -5.84 13.01
N TRP A 101 -6.56 -6.67 13.92
CA TRP A 101 -6.47 -8.11 13.73
C TRP A 101 -7.67 -8.84 14.32
N PHE A 102 -8.09 -9.90 13.63
CA PHE A 102 -9.07 -10.86 14.12
C PHE A 102 -8.39 -12.22 14.26
N GLU A 103 -8.02 -12.55 15.50
CA GLU A 103 -7.49 -13.86 15.91
C GLU A 103 -8.60 -14.90 16.09
N GLU A 104 -9.85 -14.44 16.20
CA GLU A 104 -11.06 -15.25 16.25
C GLU A 104 -12.23 -14.47 15.64
N GLY A 105 -13.27 -15.19 15.24
CA GLY A 105 -14.49 -14.59 14.68
C GLY A 105 -14.29 -14.00 13.28
N TRP A 106 -13.32 -14.51 12.51
CA TRP A 106 -13.17 -14.15 11.11
C TRP A 106 -14.38 -14.63 10.30
N THR A 107 -14.96 -13.73 9.49
CA THR A 107 -16.24 -13.98 8.79
C THR A 107 -16.11 -14.17 7.29
N GLU A 108 -14.94 -13.86 6.72
CA GLU A 108 -14.65 -14.02 5.30
C GLU A 108 -14.09 -15.42 5.02
N GLY A 109 -13.79 -15.71 3.75
CA GLY A 109 -13.13 -16.96 3.39
C GLY A 109 -11.76 -17.08 4.05
N ALA A 110 -11.38 -18.29 4.46
CA ALA A 110 -10.11 -18.58 5.13
C ALA A 110 -8.86 -18.34 4.26
N SER A 111 -9.02 -18.06 2.97
CA SER A 111 -7.92 -17.66 2.07
C SER A 111 -7.73 -16.14 2.00
N VAL A 112 -8.58 -15.36 2.67
CA VAL A 112 -8.52 -13.89 2.66
C VAL A 112 -7.58 -13.44 3.76
N LEU A 113 -6.50 -12.75 3.36
CA LEU A 113 -5.51 -12.19 4.29
C LEU A 113 -6.06 -10.96 5.03
N GLY A 114 -6.83 -10.13 4.33
CA GLY A 114 -7.40 -8.92 4.92
C GLY A 114 -8.43 -8.28 4.02
N VAL A 115 -9.19 -7.36 4.59
CA VAL A 115 -10.23 -6.59 3.91
C VAL A 115 -10.04 -5.12 4.24
N ALA A 116 -10.25 -4.26 3.26
CA ALA A 116 -10.41 -2.82 3.45
C ALA A 116 -11.88 -2.45 3.23
N ALA A 117 -12.53 -1.84 4.22
CA ALA A 117 -13.92 -1.42 4.12
C ALA A 117 -13.94 0.10 4.09
N ASN A 118 -14.45 0.66 3.01
CA ASN A 118 -14.50 2.10 2.80
C ASN A 118 -15.96 2.54 2.85
N SER A 119 -16.23 3.67 3.48
CA SER A 119 -17.50 4.37 3.31
C SER A 119 -17.32 5.68 2.53
N GLY A 120 -18.36 6.02 1.76
CA GLY A 120 -18.43 7.22 0.95
C GLY A 120 -19.37 8.25 1.57
N GLY A 121 -18.95 9.52 1.57
CA GLY A 121 -19.78 10.64 1.99
C GLY A 121 -20.69 11.19 0.89
N ALA A 122 -21.68 11.99 1.29
CA ALA A 122 -22.51 12.78 0.38
C ALA A 122 -21.63 13.78 -0.39
N GLY A 123 -21.19 13.41 -1.59
CA GLY A 123 -20.21 14.16 -2.37
C GLY A 123 -19.21 13.29 -3.15
N GLY A 124 -19.27 11.96 -2.98
CA GLY A 124 -18.46 11.00 -3.75
C GLY A 124 -17.03 10.83 -3.23
N GLY A 125 -16.69 11.42 -2.09
CA GLY A 125 -15.40 11.22 -1.42
C GLY A 125 -15.45 10.12 -0.37
N TYR A 126 -14.29 9.52 -0.08
CA TYR A 126 -14.13 8.60 1.05
C TYR A 126 -14.12 9.38 2.37
N VAL A 127 -14.73 8.81 3.41
CA VAL A 127 -14.77 9.41 4.76
C VAL A 127 -14.20 8.49 5.84
N ASP A 128 -14.23 7.18 5.62
CA ASP A 128 -13.52 6.18 6.42
C ASP A 128 -13.02 5.03 5.51
N CYS A 129 -12.00 4.35 6.00
CA CYS A 129 -11.39 3.15 5.48
C CYS A 129 -10.76 2.41 6.64
N ASP A 130 -11.51 1.46 7.20
CA ASP A 130 -10.90 0.52 8.12
C ASP A 130 -10.02 -0.46 7.29
N THR A 131 -8.97 -1.06 7.88
CA THR A 131 -8.34 -2.36 7.45
C THR A 131 -8.42 -3.49 8.52
N LYS A 132 -8.95 -4.68 8.18
CA LYS A 132 -8.94 -5.85 9.05
C LYS A 132 -8.09 -6.97 8.49
N TYR A 133 -7.38 -7.67 9.38
CA TYR A 133 -6.45 -8.75 9.06
C TYR A 133 -6.90 -10.06 9.67
N ASN A 134 -6.76 -11.14 8.92
CA ASN A 134 -7.10 -12.49 9.35
C ASN A 134 -5.92 -13.12 10.11
N GLY A 135 -5.96 -13.10 11.45
CA GLY A 135 -5.03 -13.86 12.29
C GLY A 135 -5.51 -15.28 12.60
N GLN A 136 -6.81 -15.52 12.49
CA GLN A 136 -7.43 -16.82 12.77
C GLN A 136 -6.91 -17.94 11.85
N ASP A 137 -6.80 -17.67 10.55
CA ASP A 137 -6.41 -18.68 9.55
C ASP A 137 -4.97 -18.51 9.03
N HIS A 138 -4.28 -17.44 9.43
CA HIS A 138 -2.96 -17.09 8.90
C HIS A 138 -2.01 -16.58 9.98
N THR A 139 -0.76 -17.04 9.92
CA THR A 139 0.35 -16.52 10.72
C THR A 139 1.00 -15.33 10.04
N TRP A 140 1.16 -14.23 10.77
CA TRP A 140 1.78 -13.01 10.27
C TRP A 140 3.25 -12.91 10.67
N ILE A 141 4.05 -12.39 9.73
CA ILE A 141 5.43 -12.00 9.98
C ILE A 141 5.67 -10.61 9.38
N SER A 142 6.48 -9.80 10.03
CA SER A 142 7.01 -8.56 9.47
C SER A 142 8.52 -8.60 9.59
N PRO A 143 9.26 -8.71 8.47
CA PRO A 143 10.71 -8.60 8.54
C PRO A 143 11.08 -7.21 9.08
N PRO A 144 12.24 -7.08 9.76
CA PRO A 144 12.76 -5.77 10.14
C PRO A 144 12.85 -4.87 8.90
N VAL A 145 12.32 -3.65 9.00
CA VAL A 145 12.58 -2.62 7.98
C VAL A 145 14.06 -2.29 8.05
N GLY A 146 14.75 -2.37 6.92
CA GLY A 146 16.22 -2.46 6.82
C GLY A 146 17.02 -1.60 7.81
N THR A 147 18.00 -2.23 8.45
CA THR A 147 19.08 -1.60 9.23
C THR A 147 20.04 -0.82 8.34
#